data_AF-A0A371IZE7-F1
#
_entry.id   AF-A0A371IZE7-F1
#
_cell.length_a   1.000
_cell.length_b   1.000
_cell.length_c   1.000
_cell.angle_alpha   90.00
_cell.angle_beta   90.00
_cell.angle_gamma   90.00
#
_symmetry.space_group_name_H-M   'P 1'
#
loop_
_entity.id
_entity.type
_entity.pdbx_description
1 polymer ?
#
loop_
_entity_poly.entity_id
_entity_poly.type
_entity_poly.pdbx_seq_one_letter_code
_entity_poly.pdbx_strand_id
1 'polypeptide(L)'
;TIDGVKKKVELEQQLIVTYSIKYRNYLRSIRNRQIERALKAIESGAKAVEKKRQNDPNRFIKANHATEDGEVADKTVYFIDEGSIAKEEMYDGFYAVCTSLDDKAEAIVKINQRRWEIEECFRIMKSEFQARPVYLKRKERIVAHFITCFIALILYRYLEKKLSNRYTC
;
A
#
# COMPACT_ATOMS: atom_id res chain seq x y z
N THR A 1 15.89 13.56 20.57
CA THR A 1 16.10 13.78 22.01
C THR A 1 17.50 14.28 22.19
N ILE A 2 17.64 15.58 22.46
CA ILE A 2 18.84 16.16 23.05
C ILE A 2 18.24 16.87 24.28
N ASP A 3 18.68 16.50 25.49
CA ASP A 3 18.32 17.08 26.80
C ASP A 3 16.97 16.74 27.47
N GLY A 4 16.26 15.68 27.07
CA GLY A 4 15.15 15.13 27.88
C GLY A 4 13.89 16.01 28.03
N VAL A 5 13.88 17.22 27.48
CA VAL A 5 12.71 18.10 27.43
C VAL A 5 11.87 17.76 26.20
N LYS A 6 10.61 17.36 26.39
CA LYS A 6 9.65 17.16 25.31
C LYS A 6 9.31 18.52 24.67
N LYS A 7 10.05 18.89 23.62
CA LYS A 7 9.75 20.07 22.82
C LYS A 7 8.56 19.75 21.90
N LYS A 8 7.42 20.37 22.15
CA LYS A 8 6.27 20.32 21.25
C LYS A 8 6.58 21.22 20.06
N VAL A 9 6.63 20.65 18.85
CA VAL A 9 6.85 21.39 17.61
C VAL A 9 5.54 21.34 16.84
N GLU A 10 4.95 22.50 16.58
CA GLU A 10 3.83 22.62 15.66
C GLU A 10 4.38 22.58 14.23
N LEU A 11 3.87 21.64 13.43
CA LEU A 11 4.24 21.47 12.03
C LEU A 11 3.01 21.74 11.20
N GLU A 12 3.08 22.79 10.38
CA GLU A 12 2.07 23.05 9.38
C GLU A 12 2.13 21.96 8.30
N GLN A 13 0.96 21.45 7.93
CA GLN A 13 0.83 20.40 6.93
C GLN A 13 -0.26 20.76 5.92
N GLN A 14 0.06 20.61 4.66
CA GLN A 14 -0.85 20.75 3.53
C GLN A 14 -1.31 19.35 3.08
N LEU A 15 -2.61 19.23 2.76
CA LEU A 15 -3.21 18.04 2.16
C LEU A 15 -3.50 18.31 0.69
N ILE A 16 -2.75 17.68 -0.19
CA ILE A 16 -2.95 17.77 -1.64
C ILE A 16 -3.80 16.59 -2.09
N VAL A 17 -4.95 16.86 -2.68
CA VAL A 17 -5.85 15.84 -3.22
C VAL A 17 -5.85 15.91 -4.75
N THR A 18 -5.60 14.76 -5.38
CA THR A 18 -5.66 14.61 -6.84
C THR A 18 -6.72 13.59 -7.23
N TYR A 19 -7.26 13.73 -8.45
CA TYR A 19 -8.22 12.78 -9.00
C TYR A 19 -7.74 12.25 -10.36
N SER A 20 -7.86 10.94 -10.58
CA SER A 20 -7.46 10.28 -11.83
C SER A 20 -8.46 9.20 -12.24
N ILE A 21 -8.96 9.30 -13.48
CA ILE A 21 -9.89 8.30 -14.05
C ILE A 21 -9.21 6.94 -14.18
N LYS A 22 -7.93 6.91 -14.59
CA LYS A 22 -7.15 5.67 -14.67
C LYS A 22 -7.04 5.02 -13.30
N TYR A 23 -6.76 5.82 -12.26
CA TYR A 23 -6.65 5.33 -10.90
C TYR A 23 -8.01 4.86 -10.34
N ARG A 24 -9.09 5.58 -10.65
CA ARG A 24 -10.47 5.17 -10.33
C ARG A 24 -10.77 3.77 -10.84
N ASN A 25 -10.51 3.53 -12.13
CA ASN A 25 -10.79 2.24 -12.76
C ASN A 25 -9.91 1.12 -12.16
N TYR A 26 -8.66 1.44 -11.83
CA TYR A 26 -7.77 0.50 -11.14
C TYR A 26 -8.30 0.12 -9.74
N LEU A 27 -8.65 1.10 -8.89
CA LEU A 27 -9.21 0.85 -7.56
C LEU A 27 -10.53 0.09 -7.62
N ARG A 28 -11.41 0.45 -8.56
CA ARG A 28 -12.63 -0.31 -8.85
C ARG A 28 -12.32 -1.77 -9.17
N SER A 29 -11.33 -2.06 -10.02
CA SER A 29 -10.97 -3.44 -10.36
C SER A 29 -10.45 -4.23 -9.15
N ILE A 30 -9.71 -3.58 -8.24
CA ILE A 30 -9.26 -4.19 -7.00
C ILE A 30 -10.45 -4.48 -6.08
N ARG A 31 -11.33 -3.48 -5.87
CA ARG A 31 -12.51 -3.65 -5.04
C ARG A 31 -13.38 -4.79 -5.56
N ASN A 32 -13.66 -4.85 -6.86
CA ASN A 32 -14.45 -5.92 -7.45
C ASN A 32 -13.85 -7.31 -7.17
N ARG A 33 -12.53 -7.47 -7.30
CA ARG A 33 -11.84 -8.72 -6.93
C ARG A 33 -11.97 -9.06 -5.45
N GLN A 34 -12.00 -8.06 -4.56
CA GLN A 34 -12.20 -8.27 -3.13
C GLN A 34 -13.65 -8.65 -2.82
N ILE A 35 -14.63 -8.06 -3.51
CA ILE A 35 -16.05 -8.42 -3.42
C ILE A 35 -16.25 -9.88 -3.86
N GLU A 36 -15.67 -10.29 -4.99
CA GLU A 36 -15.71 -11.68 -5.46
C GLU A 36 -15.14 -12.66 -4.43
N ARG A 37 -14.04 -12.29 -3.76
CA ARG A 37 -13.46 -13.11 -2.69
C ARG A 37 -14.35 -13.16 -1.45
N ALA A 38 -14.98 -12.04 -1.09
CA ALA A 38 -15.92 -11.99 0.02
C ALA A 38 -17.17 -12.86 -0.24
N LEU A 39 -17.69 -12.85 -1.48
CA LEU A 39 -18.79 -13.73 -1.89
C LEU A 39 -18.41 -15.20 -1.76
N LYS A 40 -17.23 -15.60 -2.26
CA LYS A 40 -16.72 -16.96 -2.09
C LYS A 40 -16.51 -17.33 -0.62
N ALA A 41 -16.10 -16.38 0.22
CA ALA A 41 -15.96 -16.60 1.66
C ALA A 41 -17.31 -16.89 2.33
N ILE A 42 -18.36 -16.17 1.95
CA ILE A 42 -19.74 -16.43 2.41
C ILE A 42 -20.20 -17.83 1.98
N GLU A 43 -19.96 -18.22 0.72
CA GLU A 43 -20.27 -19.57 0.22
C GLU A 43 -19.52 -20.67 0.98
N SER A 44 -18.28 -20.42 1.39
CA SER A 44 -17.43 -21.38 2.11
C SER A 44 -17.75 -21.55 3.60
N GLY A 45 -18.61 -20.70 4.17
CA GLY A 45 -19.14 -20.84 5.53
C GLY A 45 -18.44 -20.03 6.64
N ALA A 46 -19.08 -20.02 7.82
CA ALA A 46 -18.87 -19.08 8.92
C ALA A 46 -17.43 -18.93 9.45
N LYS A 47 -16.64 -20.00 9.48
CA LYS A 47 -15.25 -19.99 10.02
C LYS A 47 -14.31 -19.07 9.24
N ALA A 48 -14.62 -18.75 7.99
CA ALA A 48 -13.80 -17.88 7.15
C ALA A 48 -13.95 -16.38 7.50
N VAL A 49 -15.00 -15.99 8.22
CA VAL A 49 -15.46 -14.58 8.31
C VAL A 49 -15.19 -13.92 9.69
N GLU A 50 -14.72 -14.69 10.68
CA GLU A 50 -14.58 -14.22 12.07
C GLU A 50 -13.53 -13.11 12.28
N LYS A 51 -12.55 -12.97 11.39
CA LYS A 51 -11.50 -11.94 11.51
C LYS A 51 -11.61 -10.91 10.39
N LYS A 52 -12.00 -9.69 10.76
CA LYS A 52 -12.03 -8.53 9.87
C LYS A 52 -10.79 -7.68 10.09
N ARG A 53 -10.04 -7.44 9.02
CA ARG A 53 -9.01 -6.38 8.97
C ARG A 53 -9.41 -5.37 7.90
N GLN A 54 -8.92 -4.15 8.03
CA GLN A 54 -9.22 -3.07 7.08
C GLN A 54 -8.87 -3.42 5.63
N ASN A 55 -7.83 -4.23 5.40
CA ASN A 55 -7.41 -4.64 4.05
C ASN A 55 -7.93 -6.02 3.63
N ASP A 56 -8.75 -6.67 4.45
CA ASP A 56 -9.23 -8.02 4.20
C ASP A 56 -10.55 -7.99 3.40
N PRO A 57 -10.80 -8.96 2.49
CA PRO A 57 -12.09 -9.09 1.80
C PRO A 57 -13.29 -9.15 2.76
N ASN A 58 -13.11 -9.75 3.94
CA ASN A 58 -14.17 -9.95 4.94
C ASN A 58 -14.74 -8.64 5.50
N ARG A 59 -14.09 -7.49 5.25
CA ARG A 59 -14.63 -6.18 5.64
C ARG A 59 -15.95 -5.83 4.93
N PHE A 60 -16.20 -6.45 3.77
CA PHE A 60 -17.45 -6.30 3.03
C PHE A 60 -18.53 -7.26 3.50
N ILE A 61 -18.31 -8.05 4.55
CA ILE A 61 -19.28 -9.03 5.03
C ILE A 61 -19.90 -8.54 6.33
N LYS A 62 -21.22 -8.48 6.40
CA LYS A 62 -22.00 -8.26 7.63
C LYS A 62 -22.61 -9.58 8.11
N ALA A 63 -22.84 -9.64 9.42
CA ALA A 63 -23.49 -10.76 10.08
C ALA A 63 -24.76 -10.23 10.74
N ASN A 64 -25.90 -10.89 10.48
CA ASN A 64 -27.12 -10.67 11.23
C ASN A 64 -27.24 -11.79 12.27
N HIS A 65 -27.55 -11.39 13.51
CA HIS A 65 -27.67 -12.27 14.67
C HIS A 65 -29.11 -12.28 15.24
N ALA A 66 -30.11 -11.87 14.45
CA ALA A 66 -31.47 -11.66 14.93
C ALA A 66 -32.42 -12.82 14.60
N THR A 67 -33.16 -13.29 15.61
CA THR A 67 -34.45 -13.97 15.49
C THR A 67 -35.59 -12.95 15.68
N GLU A 68 -36.81 -13.25 15.21
CA GLU A 68 -37.98 -12.36 15.27
C GLU A 68 -38.33 -11.86 16.69
N ASP A 69 -37.92 -12.58 17.73
CA ASP A 69 -38.26 -12.30 19.14
C ASP A 69 -37.12 -11.65 19.96
N GLY A 70 -35.97 -11.32 19.34
CA GLY A 70 -34.86 -10.64 20.03
C GLY A 70 -33.98 -11.52 20.92
N GLU A 71 -34.06 -12.85 20.79
CA GLU A 71 -33.15 -13.79 21.45
C GLU A 71 -31.81 -13.99 20.70
N VAL A 72 -30.83 -14.62 21.36
CA VAL A 72 -29.52 -14.95 20.80
C VAL A 72 -29.70 -15.99 19.68
N ALA A 73 -29.49 -15.59 18.41
CA ALA A 73 -29.72 -16.46 17.27
C ALA A 73 -28.71 -17.64 17.19
N ASP A 74 -29.23 -18.87 17.13
CA ASP A 74 -28.47 -20.11 16.86
C ASP A 74 -27.79 -20.14 15.48
N LYS A 75 -28.24 -19.31 14.55
CA LYS A 75 -27.70 -19.24 13.17
C LYS A 75 -27.33 -17.81 12.82
N THR A 76 -26.04 -17.59 12.63
CA THR A 76 -25.52 -16.33 12.07
C THR A 76 -25.61 -16.37 10.55
N VAL A 77 -26.33 -15.43 9.96
CA VAL A 77 -26.42 -15.28 8.49
C VAL A 77 -25.44 -14.21 8.03
N TYR A 78 -24.59 -14.55 7.06
CA TYR A 78 -23.61 -13.64 6.49
C TYR A 78 -24.08 -13.12 5.13
N PHE A 79 -23.93 -11.82 4.91
CA PHE A 79 -24.31 -11.15 3.66
C PHE A 79 -23.34 -10.01 3.34
N ILE A 80 -23.38 -9.54 2.09
CA ILE A 80 -22.54 -8.42 1.65
C ILE A 80 -23.07 -7.09 2.18
N ASP A 81 -22.17 -6.28 2.72
CA ASP A 81 -22.42 -4.91 3.14
C ASP A 81 -22.28 -3.94 1.97
N GLU A 82 -23.37 -3.77 1.22
CA GLU A 82 -23.43 -2.82 0.10
C GLU A 82 -23.12 -1.38 0.54
N GLY A 83 -23.47 -1.01 1.77
CA GLY A 83 -23.17 0.32 2.31
C GLY A 83 -21.67 0.56 2.47
N SER A 84 -20.90 -0.47 2.86
CA SER A 84 -19.43 -0.40 2.93
C SER A 84 -18.81 -0.25 1.54
N ILE A 85 -19.32 -1.03 0.58
CA ILE A 85 -18.89 -0.96 -0.83
C ILE A 85 -19.14 0.43 -1.41
N ALA A 86 -20.34 0.98 -1.24
CA ALA A 86 -20.70 2.31 -1.72
C ALA A 86 -19.81 3.40 -1.12
N LYS A 87 -19.53 3.33 0.19
CA LYS A 87 -18.61 4.26 0.85
C LYS A 87 -17.20 4.20 0.28
N GLU A 88 -16.65 3.01 0.04
CA GLU A 88 -15.33 2.88 -0.58
C GLU A 88 -15.32 3.36 -2.03
N GLU A 89 -16.39 3.10 -2.79
CA GLU A 89 -16.52 3.53 -4.19
C GLU A 89 -16.47 5.05 -4.34
N MET A 90 -17.00 5.82 -3.38
CA MET A 90 -16.96 7.29 -3.39
C MET A 90 -15.52 7.85 -3.45
N TYR A 91 -14.54 7.10 -2.94
CA TYR A 91 -13.15 7.53 -2.90
C TYR A 91 -12.31 7.03 -4.08
N ASP A 92 -12.90 6.28 -5.01
CA ASP A 92 -12.15 5.78 -6.15
C ASP A 92 -11.62 6.92 -7.02
N GLY A 93 -10.32 6.86 -7.29
CA GLY A 93 -9.63 7.81 -8.14
C GLY A 93 -9.04 8.98 -7.38
N PHE A 94 -9.41 9.18 -6.11
CA PHE A 94 -8.77 10.17 -5.25
C PHE A 94 -7.46 9.63 -4.68
N TYR A 95 -6.43 10.47 -4.72
CA TYR A 95 -5.15 10.22 -4.06
C TYR A 95 -4.73 11.45 -3.28
N ALA A 96 -4.39 11.24 -2.01
CA ALA A 96 -4.08 12.31 -1.06
C ALA A 96 -2.64 12.23 -0.59
N VAL A 97 -1.96 13.38 -0.57
CA VAL A 97 -0.58 13.53 -0.08
C VAL A 97 -0.55 14.57 1.02
N CYS A 98 -0.17 14.17 2.23
CA CYS A 98 0.16 15.10 3.32
C CYS A 98 1.63 15.50 3.20
N THR A 99 1.90 16.80 3.24
CA THR A 99 3.26 17.35 3.10
C THR A 99 3.42 18.61 3.95
N SER A 100 4.61 18.83 4.50
CA SER A 100 4.99 20.10 5.13
C SER A 100 5.85 20.97 4.20
N LEU A 101 5.98 20.57 2.92
CA LEU A 101 6.70 21.34 1.92
C LEU A 101 5.82 22.46 1.39
N ASP A 102 6.39 23.66 1.30
CA ASP A 102 5.76 24.84 0.72
C ASP A 102 6.09 24.96 -0.78
N ASP A 103 5.83 23.87 -1.53
CA ASP A 103 6.02 23.80 -2.97
C ASP A 103 4.66 23.74 -3.68
N LYS A 104 4.64 24.08 -4.97
CA LYS A 104 3.42 23.93 -5.78
C LYS A 104 2.92 22.49 -5.78
N ALA A 105 1.61 22.32 -5.65
CA ALA A 105 0.97 21.00 -5.60
C ALA A 105 1.39 20.08 -6.76
N GLU A 106 1.53 20.61 -7.98
CA GLU A 106 1.97 19.87 -9.16
C GLU A 106 3.38 19.26 -9.00
N ALA A 107 4.32 20.02 -8.43
CA ALA A 107 5.68 19.56 -8.20
C ALA A 107 5.72 18.44 -7.15
N ILE A 108 4.96 18.62 -6.07
CA ILE A 108 4.83 17.63 -4.99
C ILE A 108 4.21 16.34 -5.52
N VAL A 109 3.13 16.43 -6.28
CA VAL A 109 2.47 15.28 -6.91
C VAL A 109 3.43 14.56 -7.86
N LYS A 110 4.16 15.29 -8.70
CA LYS A 110 5.15 14.71 -9.62
C LYS A 110 6.27 13.97 -8.89
N ILE A 111 6.77 14.52 -7.79
CA ILE A 111 7.79 13.85 -6.96
C ILE A 111 7.19 12.61 -6.29
N ASN A 112 5.97 12.71 -5.75
CA ASN A 112 5.31 11.60 -5.08
C ASN A 112 5.05 10.42 -6.04
N GLN A 113 4.67 10.71 -7.29
CA GLN A 113 4.52 9.72 -8.35
C GLN A 113 5.80 8.96 -8.67
N ARG A 114 6.98 9.45 -8.27
CA ARG A 114 8.27 8.77 -8.48
C ARG A 114 8.70 7.89 -7.31
N ARG A 115 7.86 7.76 -6.27
CA ARG A 115 8.14 6.88 -5.12
C ARG A 115 8.39 5.42 -5.52
N TRP A 116 7.67 4.92 -6.52
CA TRP A 116 7.86 3.54 -7.00
C TRP A 116 9.26 3.32 -7.59
N GLU A 117 9.94 4.36 -8.11
CA GLU A 117 11.32 4.25 -8.61
C GLU A 117 12.28 3.81 -7.49
N ILE A 118 12.02 4.25 -6.24
CA ILE A 118 12.78 3.86 -5.05
C ILE A 118 12.49 2.40 -4.70
N GLU A 119 11.22 1.98 -4.74
CA GLU A 119 10.84 0.58 -4.49
C GLU A 119 11.46 -0.37 -5.52
N GLU A 120 11.50 0.04 -6.78
CA GLU A 120 12.19 -0.67 -7.85
C GLU A 120 13.70 -0.77 -7.62
N CYS A 121 14.36 0.33 -7.21
CA CYS A 121 15.77 0.28 -6.80
C CYS A 121 15.99 -0.76 -5.70
N PHE A 122 15.11 -0.82 -4.71
CA PHE A 122 15.18 -1.85 -3.66
C PHE A 122 14.89 -3.25 -4.16
N ARG A 123 14.00 -3.41 -5.15
CA ARG A 123 13.72 -4.69 -5.80
C ARG A 123 14.96 -5.20 -6.52
N ILE A 124 15.53 -4.41 -7.44
CA ILE A 124 16.74 -4.74 -8.22
C ILE A 124 17.90 -5.08 -7.29
N MET A 125 18.12 -4.25 -6.26
CA MET A 125 19.21 -4.49 -5.32
C MET A 125 19.07 -5.82 -4.57
N LYS A 126 17.83 -6.23 -4.24
CA LYS A 126 17.58 -7.49 -3.52
C LYS A 126 17.56 -8.69 -4.45
N SER A 127 16.92 -8.61 -5.61
CA SER A 127 16.77 -9.74 -6.55
C SER A 127 18.00 -9.87 -7.46
N GLU A 128 18.24 -8.89 -8.32
CA GLU A 128 19.25 -8.97 -9.38
C GLU A 128 20.66 -8.92 -8.82
N PHE A 129 20.91 -7.98 -7.89
CA PHE A 129 22.24 -7.84 -7.28
C PHE A 129 22.43 -8.68 -6.02
N GLN A 130 21.41 -9.46 -5.63
CA GLN A 130 21.48 -10.39 -4.51
C GLN A 130 22.08 -9.76 -3.24
N ALA A 131 21.74 -8.50 -2.96
CA ALA A 131 22.10 -7.87 -1.69
C ALA A 131 21.49 -8.61 -0.50
N ARG A 132 20.46 -9.44 -0.76
CA ARG A 132 19.91 -10.43 0.18
C ARG A 132 19.59 -11.72 -0.59
N PRO A 133 19.85 -12.91 -0.01
CA PRO A 133 20.42 -13.17 1.31
C PRO A 133 21.93 -12.89 1.40
N VAL A 134 22.41 -12.47 2.59
CA VAL A 134 23.84 -12.18 2.84
C VAL A 134 24.50 -13.39 3.46
N TYR A 135 25.39 -14.06 2.70
CA TYR A 135 26.12 -15.25 3.17
C TYR A 135 27.44 -14.93 3.88
N LEU A 136 27.70 -13.66 4.18
CA LEU A 136 28.93 -13.17 4.80
C LEU A 136 28.74 -12.93 6.30
N LYS A 137 29.69 -13.38 7.12
CA LYS A 137 29.62 -13.25 8.59
C LYS A 137 30.32 -12.01 9.15
N ARG A 138 31.42 -11.56 8.53
CA ARG A 138 32.21 -10.41 9.01
C ARG A 138 31.55 -9.09 8.59
N LYS A 139 31.35 -8.17 9.52
CA LYS A 139 30.72 -6.85 9.29
C LYS A 139 31.34 -6.12 8.10
N GLU A 140 32.67 -6.06 8.01
CA GLU A 140 33.37 -5.40 6.91
C GLU A 140 33.02 -6.00 5.53
N ARG A 141 32.93 -7.34 5.45
CA ARG A 141 32.55 -8.02 4.21
C ARG A 141 31.09 -7.79 3.85
N ILE A 142 30.20 -7.75 4.85
CA ILE A 142 28.79 -7.40 4.65
C ILE A 142 28.68 -5.98 4.08
N VAL A 143 29.38 -5.02 4.69
CA VAL A 143 29.41 -3.62 4.23
C VAL A 143 29.97 -3.54 2.81
N ALA A 144 31.08 -4.22 2.52
CA ALA A 144 31.66 -4.26 1.18
C ALA A 144 30.68 -4.81 0.13
N HIS A 145 29.95 -5.89 0.43
CA HIS A 145 28.92 -6.44 -0.46
C HIS A 145 27.82 -5.41 -0.76
N PHE A 146 27.26 -4.79 0.27
CA PHE A 146 26.22 -3.77 0.09
C PHE A 146 26.71 -2.55 -0.71
N ILE A 147 27.93 -2.09 -0.46
CA ILE A 147 28.54 -0.98 -1.23
C ILE A 147 28.69 -1.39 -2.70
N THR A 148 29.16 -2.60 -2.99
CA THR A 148 29.29 -3.10 -4.36
C THR A 148 27.93 -3.16 -5.07
N CYS A 149 26.90 -3.73 -4.44
CA CYS A 149 25.54 -3.75 -4.98
C CYS A 149 25.00 -2.34 -5.22
N PHE A 150 25.29 -1.40 -4.32
CA PHE A 150 24.86 -0.01 -4.45
C PHE A 150 25.57 0.73 -5.59
N ILE A 151 26.89 0.55 -5.76
CA ILE A 151 27.64 1.12 -6.87
C ILE A 151 27.14 0.54 -8.21
N ALA A 152 26.88 -0.78 -8.27
CA ALA A 152 26.29 -1.42 -9.43
C ALA A 152 24.92 -0.82 -9.78
N LEU A 153 24.07 -0.58 -8.77
CA LEU A 153 22.79 0.09 -8.96
C LEU A 153 22.93 1.51 -9.49
N ILE A 154 23.88 2.29 -8.96
CA ILE A 154 24.15 3.64 -9.47
C ILE A 154 24.55 3.60 -10.95
N LEU A 155 25.50 2.73 -11.31
CA LEU A 155 25.93 2.56 -12.70
C LEU A 155 24.78 2.14 -13.62
N TYR A 156 23.94 1.23 -13.14
CA TYR A 156 22.75 0.78 -13.84
C TYR A 156 21.77 1.94 -14.11
N ARG A 157 21.45 2.76 -13.10
CA ARG A 157 20.60 3.95 -13.27
C ARG A 157 21.21 5.01 -14.21
N TYR A 158 22.53 5.18 -14.18
CA TYR A 158 23.21 6.06 -15.14
C TYR A 158 23.07 5.55 -16.58
N LEU A 159 23.20 4.23 -16.80
CA LEU A 159 23.01 3.60 -18.10
C LEU A 159 21.57 3.77 -18.61
N GLU A 160 20.56 3.50 -17.77
CA GLU A 160 19.15 3.72 -18.12
C GLU A 160 18.90 5.16 -18.57
N LYS A 161 19.42 6.13 -17.81
CA LYS A 161 19.28 7.56 -18.15
C LYS A 161 19.97 7.90 -19.48
N LYS A 162 21.17 7.36 -19.73
CA LYS A 162 21.89 7.55 -20.99
C LYS A 162 21.15 6.94 -22.19
N LEU A 163 20.41 5.86 -21.96
CA LEU A 163 19.56 5.20 -22.95
C LEU A 163 18.12 5.76 -22.99
N SER A 164 17.89 6.94 -22.39
CA SER A 164 16.58 7.61 -22.36
C SER A 164 15.45 6.76 -21.77
N ASN A 165 15.75 5.92 -20.77
CA ASN A 165 14.82 5.01 -20.11
C ASN A 165 14.08 4.06 -21.06
N ARG A 166 14.68 3.72 -22.21
CA ARG A 166 14.09 2.77 -23.18
C ARG A 166 14.07 1.33 -22.68
N TYR A 167 14.97 1.01 -21.74
CA TYR A 167 15.11 -0.30 -21.14
C TYR A 167 15.01 -0.09 -19.62
N THR A 168 13.97 -0.66 -19.02
CA THR A 168 13.71 -0.65 -17.57
C THR A 168 13.48 -2.09 -17.13
N CYS A 169 13.99 -2.48 -15.95
CA CYS A 169 13.88 -3.84 -15.39
C CYS A 169 12.60 -4.11 -14.60
#